data_AF-A0A260Z3T1-F1
#
_entry.id   AF-A0A260Z3T1-F1
#
_cell.length_a   1.000
_cell.length_b   1.000
_cell.length_c   1.000
_cell.angle_alpha   90.00
_cell.angle_beta   90.00
_cell.angle_gamma   90.00
#
_symmetry.space_group_name_H-M   'P 1'
#
loop_
_entity.id
_entity.type
_entity.pdbx_description
1 polymer ?
#
loop_
_entity_poly.entity_id
_entity_poly.type
_entity_poly.pdbx_seq_one_letter_code
_entity_poly.pdbx_strand_id
1 'polypeptide(L)'
;MTHGGLGSVNEVSYMGKPSIMCPIMGDQMRNAKMLVRHNGSIEISKYDLGNSELVEEVMRKVLYDESYKIAAQRLSDHLRNQPVSPKDLFLKHTEFAARFGKLPSLDPYSRQMGVLEYFMIDLVLIVTVILVILCLFLPNNDTIPLKGRIDIKRNDGMTGTIHFGWRLDKMNLTMVVSRIK
;
A
#
# COMPACT_ATOMS: atom_id res chain seq x y z
N MET A 1 -3.21 -20.76 21.91
CA MET A 1 -3.79 -19.68 21.08
C MET A 1 -3.61 -18.37 21.82
N THR A 2 -3.20 -17.29 21.15
CA THR A 2 -3.02 -15.96 21.74
C THR A 2 -3.45 -14.87 20.77
N HIS A 3 -3.77 -13.70 21.30
CA HIS A 3 -4.19 -12.55 20.51
C HIS A 3 -3.03 -11.81 19.80
N GLY A 4 -1.77 -12.23 19.99
CA GLY A 4 -0.62 -11.63 19.30
C GLY A 4 -0.07 -10.35 19.94
N GLY A 5 -0.33 -10.11 21.22
CA GLY A 5 0.37 -9.04 21.96
C GLY A 5 1.88 -9.32 22.04
N LEU A 6 2.70 -8.25 22.08
CA LEU A 6 4.17 -8.37 22.01
C LEU A 6 4.76 -9.29 23.09
N GLY A 7 4.25 -9.20 24.33
CA GLY A 7 4.69 -10.08 25.43
C GLY A 7 4.40 -11.55 25.16
N SER A 8 3.18 -11.88 24.71
CA SER A 8 2.80 -13.26 24.36
C SER A 8 3.58 -13.80 23.18
N VAL A 9 3.82 -12.97 22.16
CA VAL A 9 4.64 -13.34 21.01
C VAL A 9 6.07 -13.66 21.45
N ASN A 10 6.64 -12.85 22.33
CA ASN A 10 7.97 -13.08 22.87
C ASN A 10 8.03 -14.39 23.68
N GLU A 11 7.07 -14.61 24.59
CA GLU A 11 6.97 -15.82 25.40
C GLU A 11 6.89 -17.09 24.54
N VAL A 12 5.98 -17.11 23.56
CA VAL A 12 5.82 -18.25 22.64
C VAL A 12 7.11 -18.50 21.86
N SER A 13 7.76 -17.44 21.39
CA SER A 13 9.00 -17.53 20.62
C SER A 13 10.15 -18.14 21.43
N TYR A 14 10.29 -17.76 22.70
CA TYR A 14 11.32 -18.32 23.60
C TYR A 14 10.98 -19.72 24.12
N MET A 15 9.71 -20.09 24.20
CA MET A 15 9.28 -21.44 24.57
C MET A 15 9.44 -22.45 23.43
N GLY A 16 9.52 -21.99 22.18
CA GLY A 16 9.66 -22.85 21.01
C GLY A 16 8.43 -23.73 20.75
N LYS A 17 7.24 -23.24 21.12
CA LYS A 17 5.97 -23.95 20.92
C LYS A 17 5.24 -23.40 19.69
N PRO A 18 4.65 -24.28 18.86
CA PRO A 18 3.83 -23.82 17.76
C PRO A 18 2.55 -23.16 18.30
N SER A 19 2.02 -22.16 17.58
CA SER A 19 0.92 -21.36 18.11
C SER A 19 -0.03 -20.79 17.07
N ILE A 20 -1.21 -20.39 17.53
CA ILE A 20 -2.24 -19.73 16.72
C ILE A 20 -2.36 -18.28 17.21
N MET A 21 -2.26 -17.35 16.29
CA MET A 21 -2.31 -15.91 16.49
C MET A 21 -3.64 -15.35 16.01
N CYS A 22 -4.42 -14.75 16.91
CA CYS A 22 -5.70 -14.12 16.57
C CYS A 22 -5.66 -12.62 16.90
N PRO A 23 -5.06 -11.78 16.04
CA PRO A 23 -4.95 -10.35 16.30
C PRO A 23 -6.32 -9.68 16.38
N ILE A 24 -6.53 -8.84 17.40
CA ILE A 24 -7.80 -8.15 17.62
C ILE A 24 -7.76 -6.72 17.07
N MET A 25 -6.71 -5.97 17.40
CA MET A 25 -6.54 -4.58 16.97
C MET A 25 -5.09 -4.09 17.13
N GLY A 26 -4.74 -3.03 16.42
CA GLY A 26 -3.50 -2.27 16.63
C GLY A 26 -2.24 -3.00 16.16
N ASP A 27 -1.21 -2.99 17.00
CA ASP A 27 0.12 -3.55 16.74
C ASP A 27 0.12 -5.09 16.66
N GLN A 28 -0.88 -5.75 17.23
CA GLN A 28 -1.02 -7.22 17.25
C GLN A 28 -1.02 -7.83 15.84
N MET A 29 -1.60 -7.16 14.85
CA MET A 29 -1.58 -7.62 13.45
C MET A 29 -0.15 -7.71 12.90
N ARG A 30 0.69 -6.72 13.23
CA ARG A 30 2.10 -6.72 12.84
C ARG A 30 2.87 -7.80 13.59
N ASN A 31 2.63 -7.93 14.90
CA ASN A 31 3.30 -8.91 15.76
C ASN A 31 2.94 -10.35 15.34
N ALA A 32 1.68 -10.63 15.02
CA ALA A 32 1.21 -11.91 14.50
C ALA A 32 1.93 -12.26 13.19
N LYS A 33 1.94 -11.34 12.22
CA LYS A 33 2.65 -11.53 10.94
C LYS A 33 4.15 -11.74 11.12
N MET A 34 4.78 -11.05 12.07
CA MET A 34 6.19 -11.25 12.39
C MET A 34 6.45 -12.70 12.82
N LEU A 35 5.63 -13.26 13.70
CA LEU A 35 5.84 -14.62 14.19
C LEU A 35 5.47 -15.69 13.13
N VAL A 36 4.40 -15.46 12.36
CA VAL A 36 4.01 -16.34 11.24
C VAL A 36 5.11 -16.45 10.18
N ARG A 37 5.89 -15.39 9.92
CA ARG A 37 7.03 -15.44 9.00
C ARG A 37 8.10 -16.46 9.38
N HIS A 38 8.17 -16.86 10.65
CA HIS A 38 9.07 -17.92 11.10
C HIS A 38 8.47 -19.32 10.94
N ASN A 39 7.30 -19.46 10.31
CA ASN A 39 6.59 -20.73 10.03
C ASN A 39 6.27 -21.59 11.26
N GLY A 40 6.49 -21.09 12.48
CA GLY A 40 6.12 -21.76 13.73
C GLY A 40 4.73 -21.36 14.24
N SER A 41 3.96 -20.56 13.49
CA SER A 41 2.64 -20.09 13.92
C SER A 41 1.70 -19.85 12.74
N ILE A 42 0.39 -19.89 13.02
CA ILE A 42 -0.67 -19.58 12.05
C ILE A 42 -1.45 -18.36 12.52
N GLU A 43 -1.76 -17.44 11.62
CA GLU A 43 -2.67 -16.31 11.88
C GLU A 43 -4.10 -16.71 11.51
N ILE A 44 -5.05 -16.43 12.41
CA ILE A 44 -6.49 -16.54 12.17
C ILE A 44 -7.13 -15.17 12.39
N SER A 45 -8.04 -14.77 11.50
CA SER A 45 -8.77 -13.51 11.66
C SER A 45 -9.79 -13.62 12.79
N LYS A 46 -9.97 -12.54 13.56
CA LYS A 46 -11.04 -12.45 14.56
C LYS A 46 -12.44 -12.63 13.97
N TYR A 47 -12.61 -12.33 12.67
CA TYR A 47 -13.89 -12.48 11.97
C TYR A 47 -14.17 -13.93 11.58
N ASP A 48 -13.13 -14.78 11.52
CA ASP A 48 -13.27 -16.17 11.11
C ASP A 48 -13.40 -17.13 12.32
N LEU A 49 -13.30 -16.61 13.55
CA LEU A 49 -13.46 -17.40 14.79
C LEU A 49 -14.84 -18.05 14.93
N GLY A 50 -15.87 -17.51 14.27
CA GLY A 50 -17.21 -18.09 14.27
C GLY A 50 -17.35 -19.34 13.39
N ASN A 51 -16.37 -19.60 12.52
CA ASN A 51 -16.33 -20.78 11.66
C ASN A 51 -15.63 -21.93 12.37
N SER A 52 -16.42 -22.87 12.90
CA SER A 52 -15.92 -24.03 13.66
C SER A 52 -14.99 -24.92 12.82
N GLU A 53 -15.32 -25.15 11.56
CA GLU A 53 -14.57 -26.01 10.66
C GLU A 53 -13.17 -25.46 10.41
N LEU A 54 -13.06 -24.15 10.18
CA LEU A 54 -11.77 -23.47 10.00
C LEU A 54 -10.92 -23.51 11.27
N VAL A 55 -11.51 -23.22 12.42
CA VAL A 55 -10.78 -23.25 13.71
C VAL A 55 -10.27 -24.65 14.00
N GLU A 56 -11.09 -25.68 13.75
CA GLU A 56 -10.68 -27.08 13.89
C GLU A 56 -9.54 -27.43 12.93
N GLU A 57 -9.62 -27.03 11.67
CA GLU A 57 -8.59 -27.27 10.67
C GLU A 57 -7.24 -26.65 11.11
N VAL A 58 -7.26 -25.38 11.53
CA VAL A 58 -6.06 -24.66 11.99
C VAL A 58 -5.47 -25.31 13.25
N MET A 59 -6.31 -25.69 14.21
CA MET A 59 -5.89 -26.41 15.41
C MET A 59 -5.24 -27.76 15.07
N ARG A 60 -5.88 -28.55 14.21
CA ARG A 60 -5.36 -29.84 13.74
C ARG A 60 -4.01 -29.65 13.04
N LYS A 61 -3.89 -28.63 12.19
CA LYS A 61 -2.64 -28.31 11.51
C LYS A 61 -1.52 -28.00 12.49
N VAL A 62 -1.73 -27.11 13.47
CA VAL A 62 -0.72 -26.74 14.47
C VAL A 62 -0.33 -27.91 15.39
N LEU A 63 -1.26 -28.84 15.67
CA LEU A 63 -1.01 -29.97 16.57
C LEU A 63 -0.32 -31.17 15.90
N TYR A 64 -0.66 -31.47 14.64
CA TYR A 64 -0.22 -32.70 13.97
C TYR A 64 0.83 -32.47 12.88
N ASP A 65 0.97 -31.26 12.36
CA ASP A 65 2.04 -30.93 11.41
C ASP A 65 3.32 -30.55 12.18
N GLU A 66 4.24 -31.50 12.27
CA GLU A 66 5.54 -31.32 12.95
C GLU A 66 6.38 -30.18 12.37
N SER A 67 6.13 -29.72 11.13
CA SER A 67 6.87 -28.60 10.54
C SER A 67 6.76 -27.32 11.37
N TYR A 68 5.60 -27.05 11.97
CA TYR A 68 5.38 -25.89 12.84
C TYR A 68 6.17 -26.00 14.14
N LYS A 69 6.24 -27.20 14.71
CA LYS A 69 6.99 -27.47 15.94
C LYS A 69 8.50 -27.36 15.70
N ILE A 70 9.01 -27.94 14.62
CA ILE A 70 10.42 -27.82 14.22
C ILE A 70 10.79 -26.35 13.98
N ALA A 71 9.94 -25.60 13.27
CA ALA A 71 10.16 -24.18 13.00
C ALA A 71 10.14 -23.33 14.29
N ALA A 72 9.20 -23.60 15.20
CA ALA A 72 9.14 -22.92 16.50
C ALA A 72 10.36 -23.23 17.38
N GLN A 73 10.81 -24.48 17.44
CA GLN A 73 12.02 -24.87 18.15
C GLN A 73 13.26 -24.19 17.57
N ARG A 74 13.40 -24.19 16.24
CA ARG A 74 14.50 -23.49 15.56
C ARG A 74 14.54 -22.00 15.90
N LEU A 75 13.39 -21.34 15.93
CA LEU A 75 13.30 -19.93 16.34
C LEU A 75 13.74 -19.75 17.80
N SER A 76 13.27 -20.59 18.72
CA SER A 76 13.69 -20.57 20.12
C SER A 76 15.20 -20.74 20.25
N ASP A 77 15.79 -21.68 19.50
CA ASP A 77 17.23 -21.92 19.53
C ASP A 77 18.01 -20.70 19.01
N HIS A 78 17.54 -20.05 17.95
CA HIS A 78 18.15 -18.79 17.49
C HIS A 78 18.05 -17.69 18.55
N LEU A 79 16.93 -17.58 19.26
CA LEU A 79 16.73 -16.55 20.29
C LEU A 79 17.59 -16.79 21.53
N ARG A 80 17.81 -18.05 21.92
CA ARG A 80 18.67 -18.41 23.07
C ARG A 80 20.15 -18.30 22.75
N ASN A 81 20.53 -18.55 21.49
CA ASN A 81 21.92 -18.54 21.03
C ASN A 81 22.28 -17.26 20.28
N GLN A 82 21.63 -16.13 20.60
CA GLN A 82 22.03 -14.84 20.03
C GLN A 82 23.49 -14.51 20.41
N PRO A 83 24.30 -13.96 19.48
CA PRO A 83 25.72 -13.66 19.74
C PRO A 83 25.97 -12.73 20.94
N VAL A 84 24.99 -11.89 21.27
CA VAL A 84 25.02 -11.01 22.44
C VAL A 84 23.81 -11.30 23.28
N SER A 85 24.02 -11.62 24.56
CA SER A 85 22.90 -11.91 25.45
C SER A 85 22.09 -10.63 25.73
N PRO A 86 20.76 -10.72 25.92
CA PRO A 86 19.94 -9.56 26.29
C PRO A 86 20.43 -8.86 27.56
N LYS A 87 21.02 -9.61 28.50
CA LYS A 87 21.61 -9.08 29.73
C LYS A 87 22.83 -8.22 29.45
N ASP A 88 23.76 -8.72 28.63
CA ASP A 88 24.98 -7.97 28.30
C ASP A 88 24.66 -6.72 27.48
N LEU A 89 23.69 -6.83 26.57
CA LEU A 89 23.19 -5.70 25.80
C LEU A 89 22.63 -4.62 26.73
N PHE A 90 21.80 -5.00 27.69
CA PHE A 90 21.23 -4.09 28.69
C PHE A 90 22.32 -3.39 29.52
N LEU A 91 23.30 -4.14 30.03
CA LEU A 91 24.40 -3.58 30.82
C LEU A 91 25.22 -2.59 30.00
N LYS A 92 25.62 -2.95 28.76
CA LYS A 92 26.37 -2.06 27.87
C LYS A 92 25.64 -0.75 27.58
N HIS A 93 24.34 -0.81 27.30
CA HIS A 93 23.56 0.40 27.05
C HIS A 93 23.40 1.25 28.32
N THR A 94 23.23 0.61 29.48
CA THR A 94 23.13 1.31 30.77
C THR A 94 24.45 2.00 31.12
N GLU A 95 25.58 1.32 30.96
CA GLU A 95 26.92 1.90 31.17
C GLU A 95 27.20 3.06 30.21
N PHE A 96 26.82 2.90 28.93
CA PHE A 96 26.94 3.96 27.93
C PHE A 96 26.11 5.19 28.32
N ALA A 97 24.85 4.98 28.72
CA ALA A 97 23.96 6.05 29.17
C ALA A 97 24.49 6.72 30.45
N ALA A 98 25.02 5.95 31.41
CA ALA A 98 25.62 6.48 32.64
C ALA A 98 26.89 7.31 32.35
N ARG A 99 27.70 6.90 31.37
CA ARG A 99 28.94 7.58 31.00
C ARG A 99 28.71 8.89 30.23
N PHE A 100 27.76 8.92 29.29
CA PHE A 100 27.59 10.05 28.37
C PHE A 100 26.31 10.87 28.61
N GLY A 101 25.36 10.36 29.40
CA GLY A 101 24.12 11.06 29.71
C GLY A 101 23.28 11.35 28.47
N LYS A 102 22.73 12.57 28.39
CA LYS A 102 21.91 13.00 27.26
C LYS A 102 22.80 13.25 26.04
N LEU A 103 22.46 12.61 24.93
CA LEU A 103 23.12 12.80 23.64
C LEU A 103 22.16 13.56 22.70
N PRO A 104 22.34 14.88 22.49
CA PRO A 104 21.45 15.67 21.65
C PRO A 104 21.38 15.19 20.20
N SER A 105 22.44 14.54 19.70
CA SER A 105 22.50 13.95 18.36
C SER A 105 21.62 12.71 18.17
N LEU A 106 21.23 12.04 19.26
CA LEU A 106 20.27 10.92 19.23
C LEU A 106 18.82 11.38 19.41
N ASP A 107 18.61 12.66 19.68
CA ASP A 107 17.27 13.26 19.74
C ASP A 107 16.84 13.64 18.31
N PRO A 108 15.79 13.04 17.74
CA PRO A 108 15.33 13.43 16.42
C PRO A 108 14.90 14.89 16.45
N TYR A 109 15.45 15.69 15.54
CA TYR A 109 15.17 17.13 15.44
C TYR A 109 13.67 17.43 15.26
N SER A 110 12.92 16.47 14.70
CA SER A 110 11.47 16.53 14.57
C SER A 110 10.70 16.73 15.87
N ARG A 111 11.28 16.39 17.04
CA ARG A 111 10.69 16.66 18.34
C ARG A 111 10.68 18.15 18.69
N GLN A 112 11.60 18.93 18.12
CA GLN A 112 11.78 20.36 18.38
C GLN A 112 11.05 21.23 17.33
N MET A 113 10.60 20.62 16.23
CA MET A 113 9.88 21.30 15.14
C MET A 113 8.45 21.67 15.55
N GLY A 114 7.98 22.82 15.09
CA GLY A 114 6.57 23.21 15.21
C GLY A 114 5.66 22.37 14.29
N VAL A 115 4.35 22.38 14.54
CA VAL A 115 3.36 21.61 13.76
C VAL A 115 3.45 21.93 12.25
N LEU A 116 3.69 23.19 11.88
CA LEU A 116 3.82 23.62 10.49
C LEU A 116 5.00 22.97 9.77
N GLU A 117 6.17 22.98 10.41
CA GLU A 117 7.42 22.42 9.88
C GLU A 117 7.37 20.88 9.88
N TYR A 118 6.86 20.28 10.96
CA TYR A 118 6.74 18.83 11.10
C TYR A 118 5.88 18.21 9.99
N PHE A 119 4.77 18.86 9.60
CA PHE A 119 3.90 18.40 8.53
C PHE A 119 4.20 19.01 7.15
N MET A 120 5.22 19.87 7.04
CA MET A 120 5.59 20.58 5.79
C MET A 120 4.38 21.21 5.08
N ILE A 121 3.54 21.92 5.84
CA ILE A 121 2.27 22.46 5.35
C ILE A 121 2.49 23.50 4.23
N ASP A 122 3.57 24.25 4.30
CA ASP A 122 4.02 25.20 3.28
C ASP A 122 4.28 24.51 1.93
N LEU A 123 4.99 23.37 1.94
CA LEU A 123 5.27 22.58 0.74
C LEU A 123 3.99 21.99 0.14
N VAL A 124 3.11 21.43 0.98
CA VAL A 124 1.82 20.88 0.55
C VAL A 124 0.95 21.95 -0.11
N LEU A 125 0.94 23.16 0.45
CA LEU A 125 0.17 24.28 -0.09
C LEU A 125 0.70 24.70 -1.47
N ILE A 126 2.02 24.84 -1.63
CA ILE A 126 2.63 25.16 -2.92
C ILE A 126 2.29 24.11 -3.99
N VAL A 127 2.47 22.82 -3.66
CA VAL A 127 2.15 21.72 -4.58
C VAL A 127 0.67 21.74 -4.96
N THR A 128 -0.21 21.96 -3.99
CA THR A 128 -1.66 22.02 -4.22
C THR A 128 -2.04 23.18 -5.14
N VAL A 129 -1.46 24.36 -4.93
CA VAL A 129 -1.69 25.54 -5.78
C VAL A 129 -1.22 25.28 -7.21
N ILE A 130 -0.04 24.68 -7.40
CA ILE A 130 0.48 24.31 -8.72
C ILE A 130 -0.45 23.32 -9.41
N LEU A 131 -0.94 22.30 -8.70
CA LEU A 131 -1.87 21.32 -9.25
C LEU A 131 -3.21 21.96 -9.65
N VAL A 132 -3.76 22.87 -8.83
CA VAL A 132 -4.99 23.59 -9.16
C VAL A 132 -4.80 24.47 -10.40
N ILE A 133 -3.69 25.21 -10.48
CA ILE A 133 -3.31 26.00 -11.65
C ILE A 133 -3.25 25.10 -12.87
N LEU A 134 -2.49 23.99 -12.80
CA LEU A 134 -2.38 23.04 -13.91
C LEU A 134 -3.74 22.51 -14.33
N CYS A 135 -4.61 22.12 -13.39
CA CYS A 135 -5.98 21.67 -13.68
C CYS A 135 -6.83 22.74 -14.37
N LEU A 136 -6.69 24.01 -13.99
CA LEU A 136 -7.38 25.13 -14.64
C LEU A 136 -6.82 25.45 -16.03
N PHE A 137 -5.53 25.22 -16.25
CA PHE A 137 -4.84 25.43 -17.53
C PHE A 137 -4.86 24.21 -18.45
N LEU A 138 -5.39 23.06 -18.02
CA LEU A 138 -5.68 21.97 -18.94
C LEU A 138 -6.69 22.51 -19.96
N PRO A 139 -6.33 22.55 -21.26
CA PRO A 139 -7.23 23.07 -22.27
C PRO A 139 -8.51 22.26 -22.19
N ASN A 140 -9.65 22.94 -21.99
CA ASN A 140 -10.94 22.35 -22.30
C ASN A 140 -10.79 21.75 -23.69
N ASN A 141 -11.01 20.44 -23.79
CA ASN A 141 -10.94 19.73 -25.05
C ASN A 141 -12.19 20.10 -25.86
N ASP A 142 -12.28 21.39 -26.20
CA ASP A 142 -13.34 21.97 -26.99
C ASP A 142 -13.18 21.36 -28.38
N THR A 143 -14.00 20.35 -28.65
CA THR A 143 -14.09 19.73 -29.96
C THR A 143 -14.49 20.81 -30.95
N ILE A 144 -13.56 21.26 -31.78
CA ILE A 144 -13.86 22.23 -32.84
C ILE A 144 -14.82 21.53 -33.82
N PRO A 145 -16.05 22.02 -33.99
CA PRO A 145 -16.97 21.40 -34.95
C PRO A 145 -16.44 21.65 -36.36
N LEU A 146 -15.96 20.60 -37.01
CA LEU A 146 -15.56 20.63 -38.43
C LEU A 146 -16.80 20.99 -39.27
N LYS A 147 -16.86 22.22 -39.76
CA LYS A 147 -17.79 22.68 -40.80
C LYS A 147 -16.97 23.01 -42.04
N GLY A 148 -17.33 22.42 -43.17
CA GLY A 148 -16.58 22.61 -44.40
C GLY A 148 -17.27 21.98 -45.60
N ARG A 149 -16.65 22.19 -46.76
CA ARG A 149 -17.02 21.55 -48.02
C ARG A 149 -15.74 21.02 -48.65
N ILE A 150 -15.78 19.80 -49.18
CA ILE A 150 -14.70 19.28 -50.01
C ILE A 150 -15.25 19.17 -51.43
N ASP A 151 -14.67 19.93 -52.34
CA ASP A 151 -15.00 19.89 -53.76
C ASP A 151 -14.08 18.91 -54.49
N ILE A 152 -14.68 17.94 -55.16
CA ILE A 152 -14.01 16.91 -55.95
C ILE A 152 -14.34 17.16 -57.41
N LYS A 153 -13.34 17.53 -58.21
CA LYS A 153 -13.49 17.67 -59.67
C LYS A 153 -12.98 16.40 -60.36
N ARG A 154 -13.79 15.81 -61.24
CA ARG A 154 -13.41 14.65 -62.05
C ARG A 154 -13.08 15.08 -63.48
N ASN A 155 -12.15 14.36 -64.12
CA ASN A 155 -11.70 14.65 -65.50
C ASN A 155 -12.77 14.40 -66.58
N ASP A 156 -13.90 13.81 -66.23
CA ASP A 156 -15.06 13.58 -67.11
C ASP A 156 -16.02 14.78 -67.18
N GLY A 157 -15.64 15.93 -66.57
CA GLY A 157 -16.43 17.16 -66.54
C GLY A 157 -17.49 17.20 -65.42
N MET A 158 -17.51 16.18 -64.55
CA MET A 158 -18.40 16.14 -63.39
C MET A 158 -17.72 16.72 -62.15
N THR A 159 -18.48 17.45 -61.33
CA THR A 159 -18.03 17.96 -60.03
C THR A 159 -18.94 17.48 -58.91
N GLY A 160 -18.33 17.06 -57.80
CA GLY A 160 -19.04 16.65 -56.60
C GLY A 160 -18.59 17.47 -55.40
N THR A 161 -19.52 18.07 -54.66
CA THR A 161 -19.22 18.77 -53.41
C THR A 161 -19.76 17.95 -52.24
N ILE A 162 -18.91 17.61 -51.28
CA ILE A 162 -19.33 16.97 -50.02
C ILE A 162 -19.45 18.05 -48.96
N HIS A 163 -20.67 18.27 -48.46
CA HIS A 163 -20.95 19.16 -47.35
C HIS A 163 -20.87 18.40 -46.03
N PHE A 164 -20.09 18.94 -45.09
CA PHE A 164 -19.99 18.45 -43.73
C PHE A 164 -20.86 19.34 -42.83
N GLY A 165 -21.93 18.78 -42.28
CA GLY A 165 -22.86 19.50 -41.41
C GLY A 165 -23.23 18.67 -40.19
N TRP A 166 -23.21 19.29 -39.02
CA TRP A 166 -23.66 18.66 -37.78
C TRP A 166 -25.13 18.98 -37.52
N ARG A 167 -25.92 17.97 -37.14
CA ARG A 167 -27.28 18.16 -36.62
C ARG A 167 -27.43 17.32 -35.35
N LEU A 168 -27.49 17.99 -34.21
CA LEU A 168 -27.44 17.36 -32.88
C LEU A 168 -26.15 16.52 -32.71
N ASP A 169 -26.27 15.24 -32.41
CA ASP A 169 -25.19 14.29 -32.15
C ASP A 169 -24.69 13.56 -33.42
N LYS A 170 -25.33 13.77 -34.58
CA LYS A 170 -25.01 13.07 -35.83
C LYS A 170 -24.34 13.99 -36.85
N MET A 171 -23.24 13.50 -37.42
CA MET A 171 -22.59 14.12 -38.56
C MET A 171 -23.32 13.72 -39.85
N ASN A 172 -23.87 14.71 -40.54
CA ASN A 172 -24.51 14.53 -41.83
C ASN A 172 -23.53 14.88 -42.95
N LEU A 173 -23.40 13.94 -43.89
CA LEU A 173 -22.62 14.10 -45.10
C LEU A 173 -23.60 14.20 -46.28
N THR A 174 -23.62 15.33 -46.96
CA THR A 174 -24.47 15.52 -48.14
C THR A 174 -23.59 15.75 -49.36
N MET A 175 -23.68 14.85 -50.33
CA MET A 175 -22.93 14.96 -51.59
C MET A 175 -23.84 15.49 -52.68
N VAL A 176 -23.45 16.60 -53.31
CA VAL A 176 -24.13 17.16 -54.48
C VAL A 176 -23.25 16.95 -55.69
N VAL A 177 -23.78 16.32 -56.73
CA VAL A 177 -23.07 16.11 -57.99
C VAL A 177 -23.72 16.96 -59.06
N SER A 178 -22.91 17.79 -59.71
CA SER A 178 -23.35 18.65 -60.82
C SER A 178 -22.43 18.44 -62.02
N ARG A 179 -23.03 18.58 -63.21
CA ARG A 179 -22.31 18.53 -64.48
C ARG A 179 -22.02 19.96 -64.91
N ILE A 180 -20.76 20.26 -65.19
CA ILE A 180 -20.39 21.56 -65.76
C ILE A 180 -20.98 21.59 -67.17
N LYS A 181 -21.82 22.59 -67.46
CA LYS A 181 -22.33 22.87 -68.81
C LYS A 181 -21.26 23.54 -69.65
#